data_AF-A0AAP0LHN5-F1
#
_entry.id   AF-A0AAP0LHN5-F1
#
_cell.length_a   1.000
_cell.length_b   1.000
_cell.length_c   1.000
_cell.angle_alpha   90.00
_cell.angle_beta   90.00
_cell.angle_gamma   90.00
#
_symmetry.space_group_name_H-M   'P 1'
#
loop_
_entity.id
_entity.type
_entity.pdbx_description
1 polymer ?
#
loop_
_entity_poly.entity_id
_entity_poly.type
_entity_poly.pdbx_seq_one_letter_code
_entity_poly.pdbx_strand_id
1 'polypeptide(L)'
;MATINSSNQKNAIYYFVTRGNIVFEDASVVTKGLLVEYNSILNLVRSIDISKNNFSGEIPMQLTNLEGLQTLNLSHNFFVGKIPEKIGNMRSIESLDFSTNRLFGRIPQSMSSLSFLNHLNLSENDLSGQIPSSTQLQSFGASCFSGNDLCGAPLPDCTEKNTFAPEVPNGNGNEDEDADEVDWLLYASMTLGFVVGLWCFIGPLLVNRRWRYKYGYFLDGFVDRFCYFVRKCY
;
A
#
# COMPACT_ATOMS: atom_id res chain seq x y z
N MET A 1 33.65 2.29 42.60
CA MET A 1 34.46 1.61 41.57
C MET A 1 33.48 0.88 40.66
N ALA A 2 33.26 1.43 39.47
CA ALA A 2 32.28 0.92 38.53
C ALA A 2 32.96 -0.06 37.58
N THR A 3 32.39 -1.25 37.45
CA THR A 3 32.59 -2.12 36.29
C THR A 3 31.27 -2.83 36.04
N ILE A 4 30.51 -2.37 35.05
CA ILE A 4 29.47 -3.18 34.43
C ILE A 4 29.88 -3.38 32.99
N ASN A 5 30.15 -4.64 32.66
CA ASN A 5 30.55 -5.11 31.35
C ASN A 5 29.44 -4.86 30.33
N SER A 6 29.88 -4.37 29.18
CA SER A 6 29.13 -4.35 27.92
C SER A 6 28.91 -5.79 27.43
N SER A 7 27.70 -6.31 27.59
CA SER A 7 27.14 -7.38 26.76
C SER A 7 25.72 -7.73 27.23
N ASN A 8 24.75 -7.61 26.29
CA ASN A 8 23.35 -8.07 26.33
C ASN A 8 22.27 -7.00 26.60
N GLN A 9 21.53 -6.73 25.51
CA GLN A 9 20.19 -6.15 25.40
C GLN A 9 19.30 -6.44 26.63
N LYS A 10 18.73 -5.41 27.28
CA LYS A 10 17.54 -5.50 28.16
C LYS A 10 17.03 -4.13 28.67
N ASN A 11 16.89 -3.13 27.80
CA ASN A 11 16.53 -1.76 28.26
C ASN A 11 15.04 -1.38 28.12
N ALA A 12 14.16 -2.33 27.79
CA ALA A 12 12.72 -2.12 27.82
C ALA A 12 12.10 -3.04 28.88
N ILE A 13 11.52 -2.43 29.91
CA ILE A 13 10.70 -3.15 30.90
C ILE A 13 9.25 -2.87 30.54
N TYR A 14 8.57 -3.90 30.07
CA TYR A 14 7.13 -3.91 29.79
C TYR A 14 6.42 -4.39 31.04
N TYR A 15 5.43 -3.64 31.52
CA TYR A 15 4.56 -4.10 32.60
C TYR A 15 3.11 -3.74 32.29
N PHE A 16 2.19 -4.63 32.66
CA PHE A 16 0.76 -4.42 32.48
C PHE A 16 0.21 -3.79 33.75
N VAL A 17 -0.43 -2.61 33.64
CA VAL A 17 -1.17 -2.02 34.76
C VAL A 17 -2.65 -2.22 34.49
N THR A 18 -3.34 -2.95 35.36
CA THR A 18 -4.80 -3.03 35.33
C THR A 18 -5.40 -1.98 36.27
N ARG A 19 -6.19 -1.05 35.72
CA ARG A 19 -7.01 -0.12 36.52
C ARG A 19 -8.48 -0.32 36.16
N GLY A 20 -9.17 -1.15 36.93
CA GLY A 20 -10.53 -1.62 36.60
C GLY A 20 -10.49 -2.68 35.49
N ASN A 21 -11.43 -2.61 34.53
CA ASN A 21 -11.50 -3.53 33.39
C ASN A 21 -10.57 -3.17 32.22
N ILE A 22 -9.73 -2.14 32.37
CA ILE A 22 -8.86 -1.63 31.33
C ILE A 22 -7.43 -2.08 31.62
N VAL A 23 -6.82 -2.78 30.66
CA VAL A 23 -5.42 -3.17 30.65
C VAL A 23 -4.63 -2.05 29.97
N PHE A 24 -3.70 -1.43 30.67
CA PHE A 24 -2.75 -0.46 30.11
C PHE A 24 -1.44 -1.19 29.79
N GLU A 25 -0.95 -1.04 28.56
CA GLU A 25 0.38 -1.48 28.14
C GLU A 25 1.36 -0.34 28.34
N ASP A 26 2.13 -0.42 29.43
CA ASP A 26 3.12 0.58 29.78
C ASP A 26 4.51 0.14 29.33
N ALA A 27 5.23 1.03 28.65
CA ALA A 27 6.61 0.82 28.24
C ALA A 27 7.52 1.87 28.88
N SER A 28 8.44 1.39 29.72
CA SER A 28 9.54 2.19 30.24
C SER A 28 10.81 1.83 29.47
N VAL A 29 11.38 2.82 28.77
CA VAL A 29 12.61 2.63 28.00
C VAL A 29 13.72 3.42 28.68
N VAL A 30 14.80 2.73 29.04
CA VAL A 30 16.01 3.38 29.55
C VAL A 30 16.93 3.70 28.38
N THR A 31 16.94 4.96 27.96
CA THR A 31 17.92 5.46 26.99
C THR A 31 18.96 6.29 27.71
N LYS A 32 20.24 5.88 27.61
CA LYS A 32 21.38 6.64 28.19
C LYS A 32 21.21 7.02 29.68
N GLY A 33 20.53 6.19 30.46
CA GLY A 33 20.26 6.44 31.89
C GLY A 33 19.06 7.33 32.19
N LEU A 34 18.32 7.78 31.17
CA LEU A 34 17.04 8.50 31.33
C LEU A 34 15.88 7.51 31.20
N LEU A 35 15.04 7.44 32.23
CA LEU A 35 13.76 6.73 32.21
C LEU A 35 12.71 7.62 31.55
N VAL A 36 12.13 7.15 30.45
CA VAL A 36 11.01 7.83 29.78
C VAL A 36 9.82 6.88 29.74
N GLU A 37 8.70 7.32 30.31
CA GLU A 37 7.41 6.62 30.28
C GLU A 37 6.62 7.09 29.05
N TYR A 38 6.21 6.17 28.17
CA TYR A 38 5.58 6.51 26.88
C TYR A 38 4.04 6.47 26.88
N ASN A 39 3.40 6.23 28.03
CA ASN A 39 1.95 5.98 28.15
C ASN A 39 1.05 7.11 27.64
N SER A 40 1.41 8.36 27.91
CA SER A 40 0.57 9.51 27.55
C SER A 40 0.82 10.02 26.14
N ILE A 41 1.99 9.73 25.56
CA ILE A 41 2.42 10.31 24.28
C ILE A 41 1.74 9.59 23.11
N LEU A 42 1.54 8.27 23.19
CA LEU A 42 0.91 7.50 22.11
C LEU A 42 -0.53 7.95 21.84
N ASN A 43 -1.28 8.33 22.89
CA ASN A 43 -2.62 8.91 22.76
C ASN A 43 -2.63 10.32 22.15
N LEU A 44 -1.48 11.01 22.14
CA LEU A 44 -1.32 12.33 21.54
C LEU A 44 -0.90 12.26 20.07
N VAL A 45 -0.46 11.09 19.58
CA VAL A 45 -0.07 10.94 18.18
C VAL A 45 -1.32 11.02 17.32
N ARG A 46 -1.42 12.09 16.53
CA ARG A 46 -2.53 12.32 15.59
C ARG A 46 -2.20 11.96 14.15
N SER A 47 -0.94 12.04 13.77
CA SER A 47 -0.51 11.79 12.40
C SER A 47 0.82 11.05 12.35
N ILE A 48 0.87 10.02 11.52
CA ILE A 48 2.10 9.33 11.13
C ILE A 48 2.15 9.37 9.60
N ASP A 49 3.17 10.03 9.07
CA ASP A 49 3.50 9.99 7.65
C ASP A 49 4.94 9.51 7.50
N ILE A 50 5.09 8.32 6.94
CA ILE A 50 6.37 7.73 6.56
C ILE A 50 6.38 7.35 5.07
N SER A 51 5.55 8.02 4.28
CA SER A 51 5.42 7.76 2.85
C SER A 51 6.70 8.10 2.07
N LYS A 52 6.83 7.54 0.87
CA LYS A 52 7.95 7.79 -0.07
C LYS A 52 9.32 7.46 0.54
N ASN A 53 9.41 6.28 1.15
CA ASN A 53 10.63 5.76 1.74
C ASN A 53 10.90 4.33 1.25
N ASN A 54 11.96 3.72 1.78
CA ASN A 54 12.32 2.33 1.49
C ASN A 54 12.00 1.39 2.66
N PHE A 55 10.95 1.67 3.45
CA PHE A 55 10.56 0.78 4.55
C PHE A 55 10.06 -0.55 4.00
N SER A 56 10.43 -1.64 4.66
CA SER A 56 10.11 -3.01 4.27
C SER A 56 9.75 -3.84 5.48
N GLY A 57 9.11 -4.99 5.24
CA GLY A 57 8.57 -5.85 6.30
C GLY A 57 7.07 -5.62 6.48
N GLU A 58 6.51 -6.19 7.53
CA GLU A 58 5.06 -6.14 7.77
C GLU A 58 4.65 -4.90 8.55
N ILE A 59 3.40 -4.48 8.37
CA ILE A 59 2.79 -3.45 9.22
C ILE A 59 2.57 -4.08 10.61
N PRO A 60 3.22 -3.57 11.68
CA PRO A 60 3.12 -4.18 12.99
C PRO A 60 1.70 -4.05 13.54
N MET A 61 1.16 -5.13 14.12
CA MET A 61 -0.17 -5.12 14.71
C MET A 61 -0.33 -4.07 15.82
N GLN A 62 0.76 -3.73 16.51
CA GLN A 62 0.81 -2.74 17.58
C GLN A 62 0.46 -1.31 17.09
N LEU A 63 0.60 -1.04 15.79
CA LEU A 63 0.16 0.23 15.20
C LEU A 63 -1.34 0.46 15.41
N THR A 64 -2.12 -0.64 15.49
CA THR A 64 -3.57 -0.60 15.71
C THR A 64 -3.98 -0.18 17.12
N ASN A 65 -3.01 -0.08 18.06
CA ASN A 65 -3.26 0.41 19.43
C ASN A 65 -3.28 1.95 19.52
N LEU A 66 -2.95 2.67 18.43
CA LEU A 66 -2.98 4.14 18.41
C LEU A 66 -4.39 4.66 18.15
N GLU A 67 -5.27 4.57 19.16
CA GLU A 67 -6.69 4.94 19.03
C GLU A 67 -6.93 6.42 18.71
N GLY A 68 -5.98 7.29 19.08
CA GLY A 68 -6.02 8.74 18.82
C GLY A 68 -5.54 9.16 17.42
N LEU A 69 -5.01 8.24 16.63
CA LEU A 69 -4.44 8.53 15.32
C LEU A 69 -5.53 8.89 14.31
N GLN A 70 -5.35 10.00 13.60
CA GLN A 70 -6.27 10.52 12.59
C GLN A 70 -5.73 10.32 11.18
N THR A 71 -4.42 10.39 10.99
CA THR A 71 -3.79 10.24 9.68
C THR A 71 -2.69 9.20 9.73
N LEU A 72 -2.76 8.23 8.83
CA LEU A 72 -1.74 7.21 8.63
C LEU A 72 -1.40 7.09 7.15
N ASN A 73 -0.20 7.56 6.80
CA ASN A 73 0.30 7.49 5.44
C ASN A 73 1.56 6.63 5.39
N LEU A 74 1.43 5.45 4.75
CA LEU A 74 2.49 4.48 4.53
C LEU A 74 2.83 4.33 3.04
N SER A 75 2.26 5.19 2.17
CA SER A 75 2.32 4.99 0.72
C SER A 75 3.73 5.09 0.15
N HIS A 76 3.95 4.50 -1.03
CA HIS A 76 5.24 4.50 -1.70
C HIS A 76 6.38 3.95 -0.82
N ASN A 77 6.21 2.71 -0.36
CA ASN A 77 7.20 1.95 0.40
C ASN A 77 7.26 0.49 -0.14
N PHE A 78 7.92 -0.40 0.59
CA PHE A 78 8.01 -1.82 0.29
C PHE A 78 7.39 -2.68 1.42
N PHE A 79 6.33 -2.18 2.08
CA PHE A 79 5.62 -2.98 3.08
C PHE A 79 5.01 -4.21 2.43
N VAL A 80 5.17 -5.35 3.10
CA VAL A 80 4.65 -6.67 2.70
C VAL A 80 3.69 -7.19 3.78
N GLY A 81 3.09 -8.34 3.56
CA GLY A 81 2.17 -8.94 4.54
C GLY A 81 0.73 -8.47 4.36
N LYS A 82 -0.12 -8.84 5.32
CA LYS A 82 -1.54 -8.49 5.32
C LYS A 82 -1.76 -7.17 6.07
N ILE A 83 -2.82 -6.46 5.71
CA ILE A 83 -3.33 -5.37 6.54
C ILE A 83 -3.75 -5.97 7.90
N PRO A 84 -3.32 -5.42 9.04
CA PRO A 84 -3.66 -5.97 10.35
C PRO A 84 -5.17 -6.07 10.58
N GLU A 85 -5.65 -7.25 11.00
CA GLU A 85 -7.07 -7.51 11.26
C GLU A 85 -7.69 -6.59 12.32
N LYS A 86 -6.86 -5.97 13.18
CA LYS A 86 -7.30 -5.03 14.21
C LYS A 86 -7.35 -3.56 13.75
N ILE A 87 -7.18 -3.28 12.45
CA ILE A 87 -7.19 -1.90 11.93
C ILE A 87 -8.46 -1.13 12.31
N GLY A 88 -9.60 -1.82 12.42
CA GLY A 88 -10.87 -1.24 12.90
C GLY A 88 -10.87 -0.69 14.33
N ASN A 89 -9.84 -0.97 15.14
CA ASN A 89 -9.71 -0.40 16.48
C ASN A 89 -9.29 1.07 16.46
N MET A 90 -8.72 1.55 15.36
CA MET A 90 -8.22 2.92 15.21
C MET A 90 -9.37 3.89 14.90
N ARG A 91 -10.30 4.03 15.84
CA ARG A 91 -11.59 4.72 15.64
C ARG A 91 -11.48 6.20 15.27
N SER A 92 -10.35 6.86 15.55
CA SER A 92 -10.15 8.27 15.19
C SER A 92 -9.60 8.47 13.77
N ILE A 93 -9.30 7.40 13.01
CA ILE A 93 -8.72 7.51 11.67
C ILE A 93 -9.69 8.24 10.73
N GLU A 94 -9.16 9.29 10.10
CA GLU A 94 -9.82 10.10 9.07
C GLU A 94 -9.17 9.90 7.70
N SER A 95 -7.87 9.58 7.65
CA SER A 95 -7.12 9.40 6.42
C SER A 95 -6.17 8.21 6.52
N LEU A 96 -6.29 7.28 5.57
CA LEU A 96 -5.47 6.08 5.48
C LEU A 96 -4.98 5.90 4.03
N ASP A 97 -3.66 5.97 3.84
CA ASP A 97 -3.04 5.74 2.54
C ASP A 97 -1.94 4.67 2.65
N PHE A 98 -2.23 3.49 2.10
CA PHE A 98 -1.29 2.37 1.98
C PHE A 98 -0.89 2.10 0.53
N SER A 99 -1.20 3.01 -0.38
CA SER A 99 -0.99 2.78 -1.81
C SER A 99 0.48 2.61 -2.19
N THR A 100 0.74 1.95 -3.33
CA THR A 100 2.10 1.70 -3.83
C THR A 100 2.97 0.99 -2.78
N ASN A 101 2.54 -0.20 -2.39
CA ASN A 101 3.27 -1.13 -1.51
C ASN A 101 3.17 -2.56 -2.09
N ARG A 102 3.49 -3.59 -1.31
CA ARG A 102 3.37 -5.01 -1.67
C ARG A 102 2.50 -5.77 -0.66
N LEU A 103 1.46 -5.10 -0.17
CA LEU A 103 0.51 -5.69 0.78
C LEU A 103 -0.36 -6.70 0.04
N PHE A 104 -0.64 -7.85 0.66
CA PHE A 104 -1.41 -8.92 0.04
C PHE A 104 -2.54 -9.46 0.92
N GLY A 105 -3.42 -10.23 0.29
CA GLY A 105 -4.58 -10.84 0.96
C GLY A 105 -5.80 -9.92 0.99
N ARG A 106 -6.79 -10.28 1.81
CA ARG A 106 -8.08 -9.58 1.84
C ARG A 106 -8.00 -8.30 2.66
N ILE A 107 -8.82 -7.32 2.29
CA ILE A 107 -9.10 -6.16 3.14
C ILE A 107 -9.85 -6.67 4.39
N PRO A 108 -9.36 -6.41 5.62
CA PRO A 108 -10.01 -6.87 6.84
C PRO A 108 -11.44 -6.35 6.97
N GLN A 109 -12.36 -7.22 7.38
CA GLN A 109 -13.75 -6.81 7.63
C GLN A 109 -13.84 -5.73 8.72
N SER A 110 -12.90 -5.71 9.68
CA SER A 110 -12.84 -4.71 10.74
C SER A 110 -12.69 -3.28 10.23
N MET A 111 -12.16 -3.08 9.01
CA MET A 111 -12.03 -1.76 8.38
C MET A 111 -13.40 -1.09 8.17
N SER A 112 -14.50 -1.86 8.12
CA SER A 112 -15.86 -1.32 8.10
C SER A 112 -16.25 -0.55 9.37
N SER A 113 -15.49 -0.71 10.46
CA SER A 113 -15.73 -0.03 11.74
C SER A 113 -15.14 1.38 11.81
N LEU A 114 -14.38 1.80 10.80
CA LEU A 114 -13.76 3.12 10.73
C LEU A 114 -14.77 4.18 10.28
N SER A 115 -15.57 4.67 11.23
CA SER A 115 -16.69 5.57 10.95
C SER A 115 -16.30 7.00 10.53
N PHE A 116 -15.06 7.43 10.79
CA PHE A 116 -14.57 8.78 10.48
C PHE A 116 -13.69 8.83 9.23
N LEU A 117 -13.47 7.69 8.58
CA LEU A 117 -12.55 7.57 7.45
C LEU A 117 -13.07 8.38 6.26
N ASN A 118 -12.45 9.51 5.95
CA ASN A 118 -12.83 10.40 4.84
C ASN A 118 -11.90 10.27 3.64
N HIS A 119 -10.73 9.67 3.82
CA HIS A 119 -9.78 9.41 2.75
C HIS A 119 -9.21 8.01 2.88
N LEU A 120 -9.31 7.25 1.79
CA LEU A 120 -8.76 5.90 1.69
C LEU A 120 -8.06 5.73 0.36
N ASN A 121 -6.84 5.21 0.38
CA ASN A 121 -6.16 4.75 -0.82
C ASN A 121 -5.39 3.45 -0.54
N LEU A 122 -5.80 2.38 -1.22
CA LEU A 122 -5.19 1.04 -1.16
C LEU A 122 -4.64 0.61 -2.53
N SER A 123 -4.60 1.52 -3.50
CA SER A 123 -4.21 1.21 -4.88
C SER A 123 -2.77 0.72 -5.00
N GLU A 124 -2.45 0.02 -6.09
CA GLU A 124 -1.10 -0.44 -6.41
C GLU A 124 -0.49 -1.31 -5.29
N ASN A 125 -1.15 -2.44 -5.02
CA ASN A 125 -0.74 -3.46 -4.05
C ASN A 125 -1.10 -4.86 -4.60
N ASP A 126 -0.86 -5.92 -3.83
CA ASP A 126 -1.19 -7.31 -4.18
C ASP A 126 -2.45 -7.82 -3.41
N LEU A 127 -3.37 -6.90 -3.05
CA LEU A 127 -4.58 -7.25 -2.30
C LEU A 127 -5.55 -8.06 -3.18
N SER A 128 -6.32 -8.95 -2.56
CA SER A 128 -7.23 -9.83 -3.29
C SER A 128 -8.55 -10.11 -2.56
N GLY A 129 -9.57 -10.47 -3.34
CA GLY A 129 -10.88 -10.86 -2.82
C GLY A 129 -11.88 -9.72 -2.71
N GLN A 130 -13.00 -9.98 -2.02
CA GLN A 130 -14.12 -9.05 -1.96
C GLN A 130 -13.83 -7.86 -1.02
N ILE A 131 -14.14 -6.65 -1.48
CA ILE A 131 -14.14 -5.45 -0.63
C ILE A 131 -15.25 -5.59 0.44
N PRO A 132 -14.93 -5.42 1.74
CA PRO A 132 -15.92 -5.51 2.80
C PRO A 132 -17.09 -4.56 2.59
N SER A 133 -18.29 -5.12 2.46
CA SER A 133 -19.52 -4.34 2.30
C SER A 133 -19.76 -3.46 3.52
N SER A 134 -19.57 -2.16 3.36
CA SER A 134 -19.87 -1.15 4.37
C SER A 134 -20.14 0.19 3.70
N THR A 135 -20.97 1.02 4.34
CA THR A 135 -21.38 2.32 3.79
C THR A 135 -20.19 3.23 3.52
N GLN A 136 -19.14 3.15 4.34
CA GLN A 136 -17.96 4.00 4.21
C GLN A 136 -16.99 3.49 3.14
N LEU A 137 -16.72 2.19 3.06
CA LEU A 137 -15.78 1.68 2.04
C LEU A 137 -16.36 1.77 0.63
N GLN A 138 -17.69 1.63 0.50
CA GLN A 138 -18.39 1.74 -0.78
C GLN A 138 -18.60 3.19 -1.25
N SER A 139 -18.37 4.19 -0.39
CA SER A 139 -18.46 5.60 -0.81
C SER A 139 -17.21 6.07 -1.57
N PHE A 140 -16.08 5.35 -1.44
CA PHE A 140 -14.85 5.67 -2.14
C PHE A 140 -14.89 5.25 -3.61
N GLY A 141 -14.18 6.00 -4.46
CA GLY A 141 -14.08 5.69 -5.88
C GLY A 141 -13.28 4.42 -6.17
N ALA A 142 -13.54 3.79 -7.32
CA ALA A 142 -12.82 2.60 -7.78
C ALA A 142 -11.30 2.80 -7.90
N SER A 143 -10.83 4.03 -8.13
CA SER A 143 -9.40 4.36 -8.17
C SER A 143 -8.67 4.10 -6.86
N CYS A 144 -9.37 4.14 -5.71
CA CYS A 144 -8.76 3.85 -4.41
C CYS A 144 -8.34 2.38 -4.27
N PHE A 145 -8.85 1.51 -5.15
CA PHE A 145 -8.65 0.06 -5.11
C PHE A 145 -7.95 -0.47 -6.37
N SER A 146 -7.60 0.41 -7.33
CA SER A 146 -6.98 -0.01 -8.60
C SER A 146 -5.61 -0.66 -8.41
N GLY A 147 -5.17 -1.45 -9.38
CA GLY A 147 -3.87 -2.12 -9.28
C GLY A 147 -3.83 -3.15 -8.15
N ASN A 148 -4.93 -3.87 -7.92
CA ASN A 148 -5.10 -5.01 -7.01
C ASN A 148 -6.02 -6.06 -7.67
N ASP A 149 -6.11 -7.27 -7.10
CA ASP A 149 -7.04 -8.34 -7.50
C ASP A 149 -8.34 -8.32 -6.65
N LEU A 150 -8.88 -7.11 -6.45
CA LEU A 150 -10.07 -6.86 -5.64
C LEU A 150 -11.35 -6.90 -6.49
N CYS A 151 -12.46 -7.27 -5.86
CA CYS A 151 -13.78 -7.31 -6.49
C CYS A 151 -14.90 -6.91 -5.50
N GLY A 152 -16.10 -6.67 -6.00
CA GLY A 152 -17.25 -6.15 -5.24
C GLY A 152 -17.26 -4.62 -5.16
N ALA A 153 -18.45 -4.04 -4.98
CA ALA A 153 -18.65 -2.59 -4.99
C ALA A 153 -17.62 -1.83 -4.12
N PRO A 154 -16.95 -0.79 -4.64
CA PRO A 154 -17.22 -0.05 -5.90
C PRO A 154 -16.64 -0.67 -7.20
N LEU A 155 -15.96 -1.81 -7.11
CA LEU A 155 -15.46 -2.56 -8.27
C LEU A 155 -16.53 -3.52 -8.84
N PRO A 156 -16.30 -4.12 -10.03
CA PRO A 156 -17.18 -5.17 -10.55
C PRO A 156 -17.36 -6.30 -9.54
N ASP A 157 -18.56 -6.88 -9.51
CA ASP A 157 -18.85 -7.99 -8.59
C ASP A 157 -17.89 -9.16 -8.79
N CYS A 158 -17.60 -9.84 -7.68
CA CYS A 158 -16.84 -11.06 -7.67
C CYS A 158 -17.66 -12.15 -8.38
N THR A 159 -17.61 -12.21 -9.71
CA THR A 159 -18.16 -13.36 -10.43
C THR A 159 -17.38 -14.58 -9.98
N GLU A 160 -18.06 -15.55 -9.38
CA GLU A 160 -17.52 -16.90 -9.27
C GLU A 160 -17.06 -17.28 -10.68
N LYS A 161 -15.76 -17.42 -10.86
CA LYS A 161 -15.25 -18.26 -11.95
C LYS A 161 -15.74 -19.66 -11.60
N ASN A 162 -17.00 -19.97 -11.92
CA ASN A 162 -17.40 -21.31 -12.23
C ASN A 162 -16.38 -21.74 -13.27
N THR A 163 -15.51 -22.66 -12.87
CA THR A 163 -14.67 -23.46 -13.73
C THR A 163 -15.54 -23.87 -14.91
N PHE A 164 -15.42 -23.14 -16.02
CA PHE A 164 -15.75 -23.68 -17.31
C PHE A 164 -14.72 -24.79 -17.50
N ALA A 165 -15.11 -25.99 -17.08
CA ALA A 165 -14.61 -27.20 -17.69
C ALA A 165 -14.74 -26.98 -19.21
N PRO A 166 -13.66 -27.08 -20.00
CA PRO A 166 -13.83 -27.09 -21.43
C PRO A 166 -14.58 -28.40 -21.76
N GLU A 167 -15.87 -28.27 -22.05
CA GLU A 167 -16.57 -29.28 -22.83
C GLU A 167 -15.80 -29.42 -24.14
N VAL A 168 -15.26 -30.62 -24.32
CA VAL A 168 -14.59 -31.06 -25.54
C VAL A 168 -15.55 -30.86 -26.72
N PRO A 169 -15.24 -30.01 -27.71
CA PRO A 169 -15.96 -30.05 -28.97
C PRO A 169 -15.43 -31.27 -29.73
N ASN A 170 -16.29 -32.27 -29.85
CA ASN A 170 -16.09 -33.42 -30.71
C ASN A 170 -16.15 -32.94 -32.17
N GLY A 171 -14.99 -32.62 -32.74
CA GLY A 171 -14.83 -32.18 -34.12
C GLY A 171 -14.13 -33.25 -34.95
N ASN A 172 -14.90 -34.05 -35.68
CA ASN A 172 -14.40 -34.76 -36.85
C ASN A 172 -14.37 -33.76 -38.00
N GLY A 173 -13.18 -33.34 -38.41
CA GLY A 173 -12.95 -32.47 -39.55
C GLY A 173 -11.51 -32.64 -40.01
N ASN A 174 -11.34 -33.09 -41.24
CA ASN A 174 -10.06 -33.30 -41.90
C ASN A 174 -9.41 -31.95 -42.24
N GLU A 175 -8.07 -31.96 -42.28
CA GLU A 175 -7.17 -31.19 -43.17
C GLU A 175 -7.36 -29.67 -43.22
N ASP A 176 -6.40 -28.92 -42.66
CA ASP A 176 -5.47 -28.08 -43.44
C ASP A 176 -4.49 -27.37 -42.49
N GLU A 177 -3.19 -27.59 -42.73
CA GLU A 177 -2.08 -26.87 -42.11
C GLU A 177 -1.92 -25.52 -42.80
N ASP A 178 -2.17 -24.41 -42.11
CA ASP A 178 -1.61 -23.11 -42.47
C ASP A 178 -1.25 -22.36 -41.18
N ALA A 179 0.05 -22.26 -40.92
CA ALA A 179 0.60 -21.48 -39.82
C ALA A 179 0.58 -20.00 -40.22
N ASP A 180 -0.07 -19.18 -39.39
CA ASP A 180 -0.12 -17.73 -39.55
C ASP A 180 1.29 -17.13 -39.68
N GLU A 181 1.62 -16.66 -40.88
CA GLU A 181 2.86 -15.95 -41.19
C GLU A 181 2.78 -14.55 -40.55
N VAL A 182 3.29 -14.43 -39.32
CA VAL A 182 3.43 -13.14 -38.63
C VAL A 182 4.43 -12.30 -39.40
N ASP A 183 3.96 -11.18 -39.97
CA ASP A 183 4.75 -10.29 -40.81
C ASP A 183 5.93 -9.69 -40.00
N TRP A 184 7.12 -10.29 -40.13
CA TRP A 184 8.36 -9.94 -39.44
C TRP A 184 8.67 -8.43 -39.53
N LEU A 185 8.24 -7.77 -40.60
CA LEU A 185 8.41 -6.33 -40.83
C LEU A 185 7.66 -5.47 -39.80
N LEU A 186 6.48 -5.90 -39.33
CA LEU A 186 5.74 -5.18 -38.28
C LEU A 186 6.46 -5.25 -36.93
N TYR A 187 7.02 -6.41 -36.58
CA TYR A 187 7.77 -6.56 -35.33
C TYR A 187 9.11 -5.82 -35.36
N ALA A 188 9.80 -5.85 -36.50
CA ALA A 188 11.05 -5.11 -36.70
C ALA A 188 10.85 -3.58 -36.65
N SER A 189 9.75 -3.06 -37.22
CA SER A 189 9.46 -1.62 -37.16
C SER A 189 9.06 -1.16 -35.75
N MET A 190 8.29 -1.97 -35.01
CA MET A 190 7.88 -1.68 -33.63
C MET A 190 9.08 -1.64 -32.67
N THR A 191 10.02 -2.57 -32.83
CA THR A 191 11.24 -2.63 -32.01
C THR A 191 12.22 -1.49 -32.34
N LEU A 192 12.43 -1.18 -33.62
CA LEU A 192 13.26 -0.04 -34.03
C LEU A 192 12.67 1.30 -33.58
N GLY A 193 11.35 1.47 -33.67
CA GLY A 193 10.66 2.67 -33.20
C GLY A 193 10.84 2.91 -31.69
N PHE A 194 10.78 1.84 -30.89
CA PHE A 194 11.02 1.93 -29.46
C PHE A 194 12.46 2.30 -29.13
N VAL A 195 13.45 1.69 -29.80
CA VAL A 195 14.87 1.99 -29.55
C VAL A 195 15.20 3.42 -29.95
N VAL A 196 14.75 3.88 -31.11
CA VAL A 196 15.01 5.25 -31.60
C VAL A 196 14.27 6.28 -30.75
N GLY A 197 12.98 6.07 -30.46
CA GLY A 197 12.18 6.99 -29.66
C GLY A 197 12.72 7.14 -28.24
N LEU A 198 13.08 6.02 -27.61
CA LEU A 198 13.59 5.99 -26.24
C LEU A 198 14.98 6.64 -26.16
N TRP A 199 15.85 6.46 -27.16
CA TRP A 199 17.19 7.08 -27.17
C TRP A 199 17.20 8.55 -27.61
N CYS A 200 16.31 8.98 -28.50
CA CYS A 200 16.17 10.39 -28.88
C CYS A 200 15.62 11.25 -27.73
N PHE A 201 14.81 10.67 -26.84
CA PHE A 201 14.23 11.40 -25.70
C PHE A 201 15.09 11.30 -24.43
N ILE A 202 15.64 10.11 -24.13
CA ILE A 202 16.45 9.89 -22.92
C ILE A 202 17.92 10.31 -23.13
N GLY A 203 18.45 10.20 -24.34
CA GLY A 203 19.83 10.58 -24.65
C GLY A 203 20.17 12.04 -24.27
N PRO A 204 19.35 13.03 -24.67
CA PRO A 204 19.56 14.42 -24.28
C PRO A 204 19.45 14.65 -22.75
N LEU A 205 18.60 13.87 -22.07
CA LEU A 205 18.43 13.94 -20.61
C LEU A 205 19.64 13.40 -19.84
N LEU A 206 20.36 12.41 -20.39
CA LEU A 206 21.56 11.84 -19.79
C LEU A 206 22.81 12.69 -20.02
N VAL A 207 22.88 13.42 -21.14
CA VAL A 207 24.07 14.22 -21.52
C VAL A 207 24.12 15.58 -20.81
N ASN A 208 22.97 16.23 -20.57
CA ASN A 208 22.97 17.60 -20.06
C ASN A 208 22.41 17.71 -18.63
N ARG A 209 23.29 17.97 -17.66
CA ARG A 209 22.92 18.16 -16.23
C ARG A 209 21.85 19.23 -16.01
N ARG A 210 21.77 20.26 -16.85
CA ARG A 210 20.74 21.31 -16.74
C ARG A 210 19.35 20.83 -17.19
N TRP A 211 19.30 19.93 -18.16
CA TRP A 211 18.05 19.34 -18.65
C TRP A 211 17.49 18.35 -17.65
N ARG A 212 18.35 17.54 -17.02
CA ARG A 212 17.94 16.64 -15.93
C ARG A 212 17.21 17.36 -14.80
N TYR A 213 17.71 18.53 -14.38
CA TYR A 213 17.08 19.30 -13.31
C TYR A 213 15.75 19.92 -13.75
N LYS A 214 15.68 20.50 -14.96
CA LYS A 214 14.42 21.07 -15.49
C LYS A 214 13.36 20.00 -15.75
N TYR A 215 13.77 18.84 -16.23
CA TYR A 215 12.90 17.71 -16.46
C TYR A 215 12.42 17.10 -15.13
N GLY A 216 13.29 16.98 -14.12
CA GLY A 216 12.91 16.58 -12.76
C GLY A 216 11.88 17.53 -12.15
N TYR A 217 12.09 18.85 -12.26
CA TYR A 217 11.13 19.85 -11.79
C TYR A 217 9.80 19.83 -12.56
N PHE A 218 9.86 19.59 -13.87
CA PHE A 218 8.65 19.41 -14.68
C PHE A 218 7.89 18.13 -14.32
N LEU A 219 8.59 17.02 -14.08
CA LEU A 219 8.01 15.77 -13.61
C LEU A 219 7.41 15.93 -12.22
N ASP A 220 8.09 16.59 -11.27
CA ASP A 220 7.52 16.88 -9.96
C ASP A 220 6.25 17.73 -10.06
N GLY A 221 6.26 18.78 -10.89
CA GLY A 221 5.06 19.58 -11.15
C GLY A 221 3.95 18.80 -11.86
N PHE A 222 4.29 17.85 -12.72
CA PHE A 222 3.34 16.96 -13.37
C PHE A 222 2.78 15.94 -12.38
N VAL A 223 3.62 15.36 -11.52
CA VAL A 223 3.24 14.44 -10.44
C VAL A 223 2.38 15.18 -9.43
N ASP A 224 2.68 16.41 -9.02
CA ASP A 224 1.82 17.19 -8.13
C ASP A 224 0.47 17.50 -8.77
N ARG A 225 0.43 17.75 -10.08
CA ARG A 225 -0.81 17.99 -10.83
C ARG A 225 -1.60 16.70 -11.07
N PHE A 226 -0.91 15.56 -11.20
CA PHE A 226 -1.50 14.24 -11.30
C PHE A 226 -2.00 13.76 -9.93
N CYS A 227 -1.26 13.99 -8.85
CA CYS A 227 -1.68 13.82 -7.46
C CYS A 227 -2.88 14.74 -7.13
N TYR A 228 -2.92 15.95 -7.70
CA TYR A 228 -4.09 16.82 -7.62
C TYR A 228 -5.29 16.27 -8.42
N PHE A 229 -5.04 15.58 -9.53
CA PHE A 229 -6.08 14.89 -10.30
C PHE A 229 -6.58 13.61 -9.59
N VAL A 230 -5.68 12.86 -8.94
CA VAL A 230 -5.96 11.73 -8.03
C VAL A 230 -6.67 12.19 -6.76
N ARG A 231 -6.55 13.48 -6.39
CA ARG A 231 -7.34 14.12 -5.33
C ARG A 231 -8.87 14.11 -5.58
N LYS A 232 -9.33 13.58 -6.72
CA LYS A 232 -10.71 13.10 -6.94
C LYS A 232 -11.01 11.74 -6.23
N CYS A 233 -10.35 11.47 -5.11
CA CYS A 233 -10.77 10.43 -4.17
C CYS A 233 -11.60 11.03 -3.03
N TYR A 234 -12.51 11.95 -3.37
CA TYR A 234 -13.52 12.56 -2.51
C TYR A 234 -14.88 12.48 -3.20
#